data_AF-A0A410JYL8-F1
#
_entry.id   AF-A0A410JYL8-F1
#
_cell.length_a   1.000
_cell.length_b   1.000
_cell.length_c   1.000
_cell.angle_alpha   90.00
_cell.angle_beta   90.00
_cell.angle_gamma   90.00
#
_symmetry.space_group_name_H-M   'P 1'
#
loop_
_entity.id
_entity.type
_entity.pdbx_description
1 polymer ?
#
loop_
_entity_poly.entity_id
_entity_poly.type
_entity_poly.pdbx_seq_one_letter_code
_entity_poly.pdbx_strand_id
1 'polypeptide(L)'
;MKNSLEIISDQIMELACRLISSELNDNYMKLIERYNSYFSQFIQIVSAMPEAERKDNSFIRKVGEKHKELEKKFEKDKTGIREAIMKLNSDLSIKQKYYGKNITRMGVNRKG
;
A
#
# COMPACT_ATOMS: atom_id res chain seq x y z
N MET A 1 32.18 -1.50 14.99
CA MET A 1 31.07 -2.46 14.78
C MET A 1 29.78 -1.68 14.87
N LYS A 2 28.90 -1.74 13.86
CA LYS A 2 27.56 -1.11 13.95
C LYS A 2 26.69 -1.92 14.91
N ASN A 3 25.88 -1.24 15.74
CA ASN A 3 24.93 -1.92 16.63
C ASN A 3 23.80 -2.58 15.82
N SER A 4 23.31 -3.74 16.26
CA SER A 4 22.25 -4.49 15.54
C SER A 4 21.00 -3.65 15.27
N LEU A 5 20.65 -2.76 16.21
CA LEU A 5 19.56 -1.80 16.06
C LEU A 5 19.77 -0.83 14.89
N GLU A 6 20.98 -0.31 14.73
CA GLU A 6 21.34 0.61 13.64
C GLU A 6 21.23 -0.08 12.29
N ILE A 7 21.77 -1.30 12.16
CA ILE A 7 21.72 -2.07 10.91
C ILE A 7 20.28 -2.33 10.49
N ILE A 8 19.44 -2.78 11.42
CA ILE A 8 18.03 -3.07 11.12
C ILE A 8 17.26 -1.77 10.82
N SER A 9 17.55 -0.68 11.53
CA SER A 9 16.94 0.63 11.25
C SER A 9 17.28 1.10 9.84
N ASP A 10 18.54 1.00 9.43
CA ASP A 10 18.97 1.37 8.08
C ASP A 10 18.21 0.56 7.00
N GLN A 11 18.06 -0.75 7.21
CA GLN A 11 17.31 -1.63 6.30
C GLN A 11 15.82 -1.26 6.22
N ILE A 12 15.19 -0.96 7.35
CA ILE A 12 13.79 -0.51 7.40
C ILE A 12 13.62 0.81 6.63
N MET A 13 14.53 1.76 6.84
CA MET A 13 14.49 3.06 6.18
C MET A 13 14.64 2.90 4.66
N GLU A 14 15.57 2.07 4.21
CA GLU A 14 15.77 1.78 2.80
C GLU A 14 14.53 1.15 2.16
N LEU A 15 13.95 0.14 2.80
CA LEU A 15 12.76 -0.54 2.31
C LEU A 15 11.54 0.37 2.31
N ALA A 16 11.37 1.21 3.34
CA ALA A 16 10.30 2.20 3.37
C ALA A 16 10.43 3.23 2.24
N CYS A 17 11.63 3.75 2.00
CA CYS A 17 11.86 4.67 0.89
C CYS A 17 11.53 4.03 -0.46
N ARG A 18 11.95 2.77 -0.67
CA ARG A 18 11.60 2.00 -1.88
C ARG A 18 10.09 1.83 -2.01
N LEU A 19 9.38 1.48 -0.94
CA LEU A 19 7.92 1.33 -0.95
C LEU A 19 7.19 2.64 -1.25
N ILE A 20 7.67 3.76 -0.69
CA ILE A 20 7.10 5.09 -0.93
C ILE A 20 7.25 5.50 -2.39
N SER A 21 8.40 5.21 -3.01
CA SER A 21 8.68 5.52 -4.42
C SER A 21 8.12 4.50 -5.42
N SER A 22 7.70 3.33 -4.97
CA SER A 22 7.27 2.24 -5.85
C SER A 22 5.81 2.39 -6.28
N GLU A 23 5.54 2.01 -7.52
CA GLU A 23 4.19 1.75 -7.99
C GLU A 23 3.70 0.36 -7.55
N LEU A 24 2.38 0.21 -7.47
CA LEU A 24 1.73 -1.05 -7.13
C LEU A 24 1.93 -2.07 -8.26
N ASN A 25 2.86 -3.00 -8.07
CA ASN A 25 3.16 -4.09 -9.00
C ASN A 25 3.40 -5.40 -8.24
N ASP A 26 3.64 -6.50 -8.96
CA ASP A 26 3.81 -7.83 -8.34
C ASP A 26 5.01 -7.93 -7.38
N ASN A 27 6.01 -7.05 -7.53
CA ASN A 27 7.16 -6.99 -6.63
C ASN A 27 6.87 -6.16 -5.37
N TYR A 28 5.80 -5.38 -5.35
CA TYR A 28 5.40 -4.54 -4.24
C TYR A 28 5.10 -5.36 -2.97
N MET A 29 4.37 -6.47 -3.12
CA MET A 29 4.05 -7.35 -1.99
C MET A 29 5.31 -8.00 -1.40
N LYS A 30 6.27 -8.41 -2.24
CA LYS A 30 7.56 -8.94 -1.76
C LYS A 30 8.35 -7.88 -0.98
N LEU A 31 8.27 -6.61 -1.37
CA LEU A 31 8.90 -5.51 -0.62
C LEU A 31 8.22 -5.29 0.73
N ILE A 32 6.88 -5.38 0.80
CA ILE A 32 6.13 -5.30 2.06
C ILE A 32 6.51 -6.45 3.00
N GLU A 33 6.57 -7.68 2.51
CA GLU A 33 6.95 -8.84 3.32
C GLU A 33 8.35 -8.68 3.94
N ARG A 34 9.31 -8.22 3.13
CA ARG A 34 10.67 -7.92 3.61
C ARG A 34 10.67 -6.80 4.65
N TYR A 35 9.94 -5.72 4.39
CA TYR A 35 9.80 -4.61 5.34
C TYR A 35 9.24 -5.12 6.68
N ASN A 36 8.17 -5.91 6.65
CA ASN A 36 7.53 -6.45 7.84
C ASN A 36 8.44 -7.40 8.63
N SER A 37 9.27 -8.18 7.95
CA SER A 37 10.25 -9.05 8.59
C SER A 37 11.28 -8.24 9.39
N TYR A 38 11.88 -7.21 8.78
CA TYR A 38 12.84 -6.35 9.48
C TYR A 38 12.17 -5.51 10.57
N PHE A 39 10.96 -5.01 10.32
CA PHE A 39 10.21 -4.24 11.32
C PHE A 39 9.85 -5.08 12.55
N SER A 40 9.55 -6.36 12.35
CA SER A 40 9.31 -7.30 13.46
C SER A 40 10.57 -7.54 14.29
N GLN A 41 11.73 -7.72 13.63
CA GLN A 41 13.03 -7.82 14.33
C GLN A 41 13.36 -6.54 15.09
N PHE A 42 13.08 -5.38 14.50
CA PHE A 42 13.24 -4.09 15.14
C PHE A 42 12.41 -3.96 16.41
N ILE A 43 11.13 -4.34 16.36
CA ILE A 43 10.25 -4.35 17.53
C ILE A 43 10.81 -5.27 18.62
N GLN A 44 11.30 -6.46 18.26
CA GLN A 44 11.89 -7.40 19.23
C GLN A 44 13.11 -6.78 19.94
N ILE A 45 14.02 -6.16 19.19
CA ILE A 45 15.20 -5.49 19.75
C ILE A 45 14.76 -4.37 20.68
N VAL A 46 13.88 -3.48 20.21
CA VAL A 46 13.38 -2.36 21.02
C VAL A 46 12.67 -2.87 22.27
N SER A 47 11.88 -3.94 22.18
CA SER A 47 11.16 -4.50 23.34
C SER A 47 12.09 -5.07 24.40
N ALA A 48 13.28 -5.54 24.02
CA ALA A 48 14.31 -6.00 24.93
C ALA A 48 15.14 -4.85 25.56
N MET A 49 15.00 -3.61 25.09
CA MET A 49 15.73 -2.47 25.61
C MET A 49 15.07 -1.88 26.88
N PRO A 50 15.87 -1.38 27.84
CA PRO A 50 15.37 -0.62 28.98
C PRO A 50 14.52 0.59 28.54
N GLU A 51 13.49 0.94 29.31
CA GLU A 51 12.59 2.05 28.96
C GLU A 51 13.31 3.40 28.85
N ALA A 52 14.31 3.65 29.70
CA ALA A 52 15.14 4.85 29.63
C ALA A 52 15.87 4.98 28.28
N GLU A 53 16.42 3.87 27.77
CA GLU A 53 17.12 3.87 26.49
C GLU A 53 16.18 4.02 25.30
N ARG A 54 14.92 3.56 25.41
CA ARG A 54 13.93 3.65 24.33
C ARG A 54 13.47 5.09 24.07
N LYS A 55 13.23 5.87 25.12
CA LYS A 55 12.61 7.21 25.00
C LYS A 55 13.48 8.20 24.22
N ASP A 56 14.80 8.11 24.38
CA ASP A 56 15.74 9.05 23.77
C ASP A 56 16.47 8.45 22.55
N ASN A 57 16.08 7.26 22.09
CA ASN A 57 16.76 6.61 20.97
C ASN A 57 16.41 7.26 19.63
N SER A 58 17.40 7.89 19.01
CA SER A 58 17.23 8.56 17.71
C SER A 58 16.82 7.61 16.57
N PHE A 59 17.22 6.33 16.60
CA PHE A 59 16.83 5.36 15.57
C PHE A 59 15.35 4.99 15.67
N ILE A 60 14.85 4.81 16.91
CA ILE A 60 13.43 4.54 17.15
C ILE A 60 12.56 5.67 16.65
N ARG A 61 12.96 6.92 16.94
CA ARG A 61 12.24 8.08 16.44
C ARG A 61 12.21 8.14 14.91
N LYS A 62 13.36 7.97 14.26
CA LYS A 62 13.48 8.00 12.78
C LYS A 62 12.63 6.91 12.11
N VAL A 63 12.70 5.68 12.62
CA VAL A 63 11.90 4.56 12.11
C VAL A 63 10.41 4.85 12.29
N GLY A 64 9.99 5.39 13.44
CA GLY A 64 8.60 5.76 13.69
C GLY A 64 8.10 6.87 12.76
N GLU A 65 8.90 7.90 12.50
CA GLU A 65 8.57 8.98 11.55
C GLU A 65 8.39 8.43 10.12
N LYS A 66 9.33 7.59 9.68
CA LYS A 66 9.28 6.99 8.35
C LYS A 66 8.12 6.01 8.19
N HIS A 67 7.78 5.25 9.24
CA HIS A 67 6.63 4.36 9.23
C HIS A 67 5.32 5.14 9.03
N LYS A 68 5.14 6.26 9.74
CA LYS A 68 3.97 7.15 9.54
C LYS A 68 3.88 7.72 8.13
N GLU A 69 5.02 8.02 7.52
CA GLU A 69 5.07 8.46 6.12
C GLU A 69 4.57 7.35 5.18
N LEU A 70 5.03 6.11 5.41
CA LEU A 70 4.61 4.93 4.66
C LEU A 70 3.11 4.64 4.84
N GLU A 71 2.57 4.76 6.06
CA GLU A 71 1.13 4.63 6.32
C GLU A 71 0.30 5.62 5.51
N LYS A 72 0.72 6.89 5.43
CA LYS A 72 0.04 7.91 4.62
C LYS A 72 0.03 7.55 3.13
N LYS A 73 1.14 6.99 2.62
CA LYS A 73 1.22 6.50 1.24
C LYS A 73 0.22 5.38 0.99
N PHE A 74 0.15 4.39 1.89
CA PHE A 74 -0.79 3.27 1.75
C PHE A 74 -2.24 3.71 1.78
N GLU A 75 -2.62 4.67 2.64
CA GLU A 75 -4.00 5.16 2.67
C GLU A 75 -4.35 5.93 1.39
N LYS A 76 -3.40 6.69 0.84
CA LYS A 76 -3.56 7.35 -0.47
C LYS A 76 -3.74 6.31 -1.58
N ASP A 77 -2.90 5.27 -1.61
CA ASP A 77 -2.96 4.22 -2.62
C ASP A 77 -4.28 3.45 -2.58
N LYS A 78 -4.74 3.09 -1.37
CA LYS A 78 -6.05 2.45 -1.14
C LYS A 78 -7.20 3.31 -1.66
N THR A 79 -7.16 4.62 -1.42
CA THR A 79 -8.16 5.55 -1.93
C THR A 79 -8.13 5.61 -3.46
N GLY A 80 -6.94 5.72 -4.06
CA GLY A 80 -6.78 5.73 -5.51
C GLY A 80 -7.26 4.44 -6.20
N ILE A 81 -6.98 3.27 -5.60
CA ILE A 81 -7.51 1.98 -6.09
C ILE A 81 -9.05 1.99 -6.08
N ARG A 82 -9.65 2.47 -4.99
CA ARG A 82 -11.12 2.52 -4.86
C ARG A 82 -11.74 3.41 -5.94
N GLU A 83 -11.17 4.58 -6.19
CA GLU A 83 -11.63 5.50 -7.24
C GLU A 83 -11.48 4.88 -8.64
N ALA A 84 -10.36 4.20 -8.91
CA ALA A 84 -10.15 3.50 -10.17
C ALA A 84 -11.19 2.40 -10.42
N ILE A 85 -11.52 1.61 -9.38
CA ILE A 85 -12.57 0.59 -9.45
C ILE A 85 -13.93 1.24 -9.74
N MET A 86 -14.27 2.32 -9.04
CA MET A 86 -15.54 3.02 -9.27
C MET A 86 -15.65 3.56 -10.70
N LYS A 87 -14.56 4.13 -11.23
CA LYS A 87 -14.49 4.61 -12.62
C LYS A 87 -14.63 3.47 -13.63
N LEU A 88 -13.94 2.36 -13.43
CA LEU A 88 -14.08 1.18 -14.30
C LEU A 88 -15.52 0.66 -14.30
N ASN A 89 -16.16 0.59 -13.13
CA ASN A 89 -17.55 0.18 -13.01
C ASN A 89 -18.50 1.16 -13.70
N SER A 90 -18.28 2.47 -13.58
CA SER A 90 -19.09 3.46 -14.31
C SER A 90 -18.90 3.35 -15.82
N ASP A 91 -17.66 3.16 -16.28
CA ASP A 91 -17.34 3.02 -17.70
C ASP A 91 -17.97 1.74 -18.29
N LEU A 92 -17.94 0.64 -17.54
CA LEU A 92 -18.63 -0.61 -17.91
C LEU A 92 -20.15 -0.42 -17.96
N SER A 93 -20.73 0.28 -16.98
CA SER A 93 -22.17 0.57 -16.95
C SER A 93 -22.61 1.43 -18.14
N ILE A 94 -21.84 2.48 -18.48
CA ILE A 94 -22.07 3.31 -19.68
C ILE A 94 -21.96 2.46 -20.95
N LYS A 95 -20.91 1.63 -21.06
CA LYS A 95 -20.73 0.71 -22.20
C LYS A 95 -21.93 -0.22 -22.37
N GLN A 96 -22.41 -0.82 -21.29
CA GLN A 96 -23.61 -1.67 -21.33
C GLN A 96 -24.87 -0.89 -21.73
N LYS A 97 -25.06 0.32 -21.19
CA LYS A 97 -26.25 1.14 -21.45
C LYS A 97 -26.35 1.61 -22.91
N TYR A 98 -25.23 2.01 -23.51
CA TYR A 98 -25.22 2.65 -24.83
C TYR A 98 -24.73 1.74 -25.97
N TYR A 99 -23.84 0.78 -25.68
CA TYR A 99 -23.24 -0.10 -26.67
C TYR A 99 -23.65 -1.58 -26.50
N GLY A 100 -24.27 -1.95 -25.37
CA GLY A 100 -24.82 -3.29 -25.12
C GLY A 100 -26.12 -3.60 -25.88
N LYS A 101 -26.70 -2.61 -26.58
CA LYS A 101 -27.92 -2.78 -27.40
C LYS A 101 -27.58 -3.05 -28.87
N ASN A 102 -26.83 -4.11 -29.12
CA ASN A 102 -26.91 -4.84 -30.38
C ASN A 102 -27.31 -6.27 -30.06
N ILE A 103 -28.61 -6.50 -29.81
CA ILE A 103 -29.37 -7.72 -30.13
C ILE A 103 -30.85 -7.47 -29.76
N THR A 104 -31.66 -7.39 -30.82
CA THR A 104 -33.13 -7.57 -30.90
C THR A 104 -34.05 -6.71 -30.02
N ARG A 105 -34.43 -5.55 -30.55
CA ARG A 105 -35.87 -5.23 -30.71
C ARG A 105 -36.17 -5.10 -32.20
N MET A 106 -36.21 -6.24 -32.88
CA MET A 106 -36.91 -6.34 -34.16
C MET A 106 -38.37 -5.96 -33.85
N GLY A 107 -38.84 -4.87 -34.44
CA GLY A 107 -40.21 -4.41 -34.27
C GLY A 107 -41.17 -5.50 -34.72
N VAL A 108 -41.91 -6.07 -33.78
CA VAL A 108 -43.13 -6.80 -34.13
C VAL A 108 -44.17 -5.74 -34.45
N ASN A 109 -44.26 -5.40 -35.74
CA ASN A 109 -45.45 -4.80 -36.33
C ASN A 109 -46.63 -5.72 -35.98
N ARG A 110 -47.42 -5.37 -34.97
CA ARG A 110 -48.78 -5.89 -34.85
C ARG A 110 -49.68 -5.01 -35.73
N LYS A 111 -49.76 -5.36 -37.01
CA LYS A 111 -50.98 -5.21 -37.80
C LYS A 111 -51.69 -6.55 -37.74
N GLY A 112 -52.94 -6.54 -37.29
CA GLY A 112 -53.80 -7.71 -37.08
C GLY A 112 -54.82 -7.40 -36.02
#